data_AF-A0A961IRE1-F1
#
_entry.id   AF-A0A961IRE1-F1
#
_cell.length_a   1.000
_cell.length_b   1.000
_cell.length_c   1.000
_cell.angle_alpha   90.00
_cell.angle_beta   90.00
_cell.angle_gamma   90.00
#
_symmetry.space_group_name_H-M   'P 1'
#
loop_
_entity.id
_entity.type
_entity.pdbx_description
1 polymer ?
#
loop_
_entity_poly.entity_id
_entity_poly.type
_entity_poly.pdbx_seq_one_letter_code
_entity_poly.pdbx_strand_id
1 'polypeptide(L)'
;MKKRYVVIGLGNFGLSVARTLHEGGHEVIAIDLREELVDRAGQFVTRAVVGDGTDVEVLKRCGAADADDGVVSTGSDITASVLAVLALQDAGVEDINVKVISLRHERVLRRMGVDEVIFPERESGQNLARRLMGGGILHYVPFHEKYAFQEMITPEPWRGRSLRDLHIRDRFGVQVVGIHDVLADRTTIPPDPDAPLLDSDTLILAGRDADLRKIALD
;
A
#
# COMPACT_ATOMS: atom_id res chain seq x y z
N MET A 1 -14.74 9.72 -10.84
CA MET A 1 -15.52 10.73 -10.08
C MET A 1 -14.54 11.45 -9.16
N LYS A 2 -14.56 12.78 -9.11
CA LYS A 2 -13.61 13.55 -8.29
C LYS A 2 -14.11 13.58 -6.84
N LYS A 3 -13.44 12.83 -5.96
CA LYS A 3 -13.65 12.85 -4.51
C LYS A 3 -12.83 13.95 -3.81
N ARG A 4 -13.24 14.32 -2.59
CA ARG A 4 -12.53 15.21 -1.67
C ARG A 4 -12.04 14.43 -0.45
N TYR A 5 -10.77 14.61 -0.11
CA TYR A 5 -10.10 13.94 0.98
C TYR A 5 -9.60 14.95 2.02
N VAL A 6 -9.65 14.59 3.29
CA VAL A 6 -8.92 15.27 4.37
C VAL A 6 -7.81 14.37 4.90
N VAL A 7 -6.58 14.90 4.97
CA VAL A 7 -5.41 14.17 5.48
C VAL A 7 -4.87 14.90 6.70
N ILE A 8 -4.98 14.27 7.87
CA ILE A 8 -4.53 14.79 9.17
C ILE A 8 -3.19 14.14 9.53
N GLY A 9 -2.16 14.95 9.69
CA GLY A 9 -0.79 14.53 9.97
C GLY A 9 0.00 14.28 8.69
N LEU A 10 1.00 15.12 8.42
CA LEU A 10 1.77 15.20 7.18
C LEU A 10 3.21 14.68 7.36
N GLY A 11 3.38 13.67 8.19
CA GLY A 11 4.60 12.86 8.22
C GLY A 11 4.82 12.09 6.91
N ASN A 12 5.82 11.19 6.87
CA ASN A 12 6.17 10.47 5.63
C ASN A 12 4.97 9.77 4.97
N PHE A 13 4.12 9.11 5.77
CA PHE A 13 2.94 8.41 5.27
C PHE A 13 1.86 9.37 4.77
N GLY A 14 1.38 10.29 5.63
CA GLY A 14 0.32 11.23 5.26
C GLY A 14 0.70 12.14 4.08
N LEU A 15 1.95 12.60 4.00
CA LEU A 15 2.41 13.41 2.85
C LEU A 15 2.40 12.60 1.55
N SER A 16 2.80 11.32 1.60
CA SER A 16 2.74 10.43 0.44
C SER A 16 1.30 10.20 -0.01
N VAL A 17 0.39 9.93 0.93
CA VAL A 17 -1.04 9.76 0.64
C VAL A 17 -1.62 11.01 0.01
N ALA A 18 -1.39 12.19 0.62
CA ALA A 18 -1.89 13.46 0.12
C ALA A 18 -1.40 13.76 -1.31
N ARG A 19 -0.13 13.47 -1.61
CA ARG A 19 0.45 13.65 -2.94
C ARG A 19 -0.21 12.75 -3.97
N THR A 20 -0.26 11.44 -3.69
CA THR A 20 -0.81 10.47 -4.64
C THR A 20 -2.30 10.70 -4.90
N LEU A 21 -3.08 11.08 -3.89
CA LEU A 21 -4.49 11.46 -4.08
C LEU A 21 -4.62 12.69 -5.00
N HIS A 22 -3.79 13.71 -4.79
CA HIS A 22 -3.83 14.91 -5.63
C HIS A 22 -3.39 14.62 -7.07
N GLU A 23 -2.33 13.85 -7.27
CA GLU A 23 -1.86 13.38 -8.59
C GLU A 23 -2.93 12.53 -9.30
N GLY A 24 -3.76 11.81 -8.55
CA GLY A 24 -4.96 11.12 -9.05
C GLY A 24 -6.12 12.05 -9.47
N GLY A 25 -5.96 13.37 -9.34
CA GLY A 25 -6.94 14.38 -9.72
C GLY A 25 -7.98 14.71 -8.65
N HIS A 26 -7.78 14.27 -7.41
CA HIS A 26 -8.71 14.50 -6.30
C HIS A 26 -8.46 15.82 -5.56
N GLU A 27 -9.47 16.28 -4.81
CA GLU A 27 -9.30 17.42 -3.91
C GLU A 27 -8.73 16.96 -2.58
N VAL A 28 -7.68 17.62 -2.10
CA VAL A 28 -6.98 17.22 -0.87
C VAL A 28 -6.84 18.41 0.07
N ILE A 29 -7.39 18.28 1.28
CA ILE A 29 -7.21 19.18 2.41
C ILE A 29 -6.17 18.55 3.35
N ALA A 30 -4.98 19.12 3.40
CA ALA A 30 -3.88 18.64 4.23
C ALA A 30 -3.78 19.46 5.53
N ILE A 31 -3.71 18.79 6.68
CA ILE A 31 -3.69 19.43 8.01
C ILE A 31 -2.53 18.87 8.84
N ASP A 32 -1.67 19.74 9.39
CA ASP A 32 -0.66 19.37 10.39
C ASP A 32 -0.44 20.56 11.35
N LEU A 33 0.08 20.28 12.55
CA LEU A 33 0.47 21.29 13.52
C LEU A 33 1.77 22.02 13.10
N ARG A 34 2.62 21.38 12.29
CA ARG A 34 3.92 21.92 11.88
C ARG A 34 3.81 22.63 10.55
N GLU A 35 4.03 23.94 10.58
CA GLU A 35 4.03 24.82 9.41
C GLU A 35 4.93 24.31 8.28
N GLU A 36 6.15 23.85 8.60
CA GLU A 36 7.08 23.30 7.62
C GLU A 36 6.51 22.13 6.79
N LEU A 37 5.66 21.29 7.37
CA LEU A 37 5.03 20.19 6.65
C LEU A 37 3.83 20.64 5.83
N VAL A 38 3.10 21.63 6.33
CA VAL A 38 1.98 22.25 5.63
C VAL A 38 2.49 22.98 4.38
N ASP A 39 3.59 23.71 4.48
CA ASP A 39 4.23 24.38 3.34
C ASP A 39 4.65 23.37 2.27
N ARG A 40 5.25 22.24 2.69
CA ARG A 40 5.62 21.16 1.78
C ARG A 40 4.41 20.56 1.06
N ALA A 41 3.32 20.33 1.78
CA ALA A 41 2.08 19.82 1.19
C ALA A 41 1.45 20.85 0.25
N GLY A 42 1.44 22.13 0.64
CA GLY A 42 0.85 23.25 -0.11
C GLY A 42 1.45 23.47 -1.50
N GLN A 43 2.65 22.92 -1.77
CA GLN A 43 3.24 22.91 -3.11
C GLN A 43 2.44 22.06 -4.11
N PHE A 44 1.63 21.11 -3.64
CA PHE A 44 0.91 20.18 -4.51
C PHE A 44 -0.53 19.92 -4.11
N VAL A 45 -0.99 20.09 -2.86
CA VAL A 45 -2.39 19.80 -2.51
C VAL A 45 -3.34 20.94 -2.87
N THR A 46 -4.65 20.66 -2.86
CA THR A 46 -5.69 21.68 -3.10
C THR A 46 -5.72 22.74 -2.00
N ARG A 47 -5.57 22.33 -0.75
CA ARG A 47 -5.52 23.23 0.41
C ARG A 47 -4.65 22.63 1.51
N ALA A 48 -3.72 23.42 2.04
CA ALA A 48 -2.91 23.04 3.19
C ALA A 48 -3.21 24.00 4.36
N VAL A 49 -3.36 23.47 5.57
CA VAL A 49 -3.76 24.23 6.75
C VAL A 49 -2.87 23.87 7.94
N VAL A 50 -2.27 24.89 8.55
CA VAL A 50 -1.66 24.75 9.87
C VAL A 50 -2.78 24.75 10.91
N GLY A 51 -2.95 23.63 11.61
CA GLY A 51 -4.05 23.48 12.55
C GLY A 51 -4.03 22.16 13.31
N ASP A 52 -4.76 22.13 14.42
CA ASP A 52 -4.95 20.92 15.21
C ASP A 52 -6.06 20.07 14.61
N GLY A 53 -5.71 18.94 14.00
CA GLY A 53 -6.68 17.99 13.44
C GLY A 53 -7.48 17.22 14.49
N THR A 54 -7.21 17.42 15.78
CA THR A 54 -8.04 16.89 16.88
C THR A 54 -9.17 17.83 17.27
N ASP A 55 -9.20 19.06 16.73
CA ASP A 55 -10.25 20.06 16.97
C ASP A 55 -11.27 20.06 15.82
N VAL A 56 -12.50 19.63 16.12
CA VAL A 56 -13.62 19.63 15.16
C VAL A 56 -13.90 21.01 14.56
N GLU A 57 -13.65 22.10 15.29
CA GLU A 57 -13.87 23.46 14.78
C GLU A 57 -12.78 23.86 13.78
N VAL A 58 -11.55 23.34 13.92
CA VAL A 58 -10.52 23.47 12.87
C VAL A 58 -10.96 22.74 11.61
N LEU A 59 -11.46 21.50 11.76
CA LEU A 59 -11.92 20.67 10.63
C LEU A 59 -13.08 21.33 9.86
N LYS A 60 -14.06 21.89 10.57
CA LYS A 60 -15.16 22.63 9.93
C LYS A 60 -14.66 23.86 9.18
N ARG A 61 -13.79 24.68 9.79
CA ARG A 61 -13.26 25.91 9.17
C ARG A 61 -12.42 25.64 7.91
N CYS A 62 -11.74 24.50 7.82
CA CYS A 62 -10.95 24.16 6.64
C CYS A 62 -11.76 23.46 5.53
N GLY A 63 -13.03 23.13 5.77
CA GLY A 63 -13.91 22.48 4.80
C GLY A 63 -13.82 20.95 4.82
N ALA A 64 -13.27 20.35 5.90
CA ALA A 64 -13.17 18.90 6.03
C ALA A 64 -14.54 18.21 6.22
N ALA A 65 -15.57 18.94 6.66
CA ALA A 65 -16.94 18.41 6.77
C ALA A 65 -17.55 18.02 5.41
N ASP A 66 -17.03 18.58 4.31
CA ASP A 66 -17.45 18.23 2.94
C ASP A 66 -16.56 17.12 2.32
N ALA A 67 -15.65 16.53 3.09
CA ALA A 67 -14.78 15.47 2.58
C ALA A 67 -15.55 14.15 2.50
N ASP A 68 -15.34 13.41 1.41
CA ASP A 68 -15.87 12.06 1.24
C ASP A 68 -15.14 11.09 2.17
N ASP A 69 -13.82 11.25 2.32
CA ASP A 69 -12.97 10.33 3.07
C ASP A 69 -11.91 11.08 3.91
N GLY A 70 -11.64 10.56 5.10
CA GLY A 70 -10.60 11.04 6.03
C GLY A 70 -9.42 10.09 6.15
N VAL A 71 -8.22 10.64 6.27
CA VAL A 71 -6.97 9.89 6.54
C VAL A 71 -6.29 10.46 7.77
N VAL A 72 -6.03 9.62 8.78
CA VAL A 72 -5.34 10.02 10.02
C VAL A 72 -3.96 9.38 10.11
N SER A 73 -2.92 10.21 10.24
CA SER A 73 -1.51 9.84 10.27
C SER A 73 -0.71 10.70 11.28
N THR A 74 -1.09 10.67 12.55
CA THR A 74 -0.47 11.46 13.65
C THR A 74 0.83 10.86 14.22
N GLY A 75 1.47 9.94 13.50
CA GLY A 75 2.76 9.37 13.90
C GLY A 75 2.63 8.41 15.09
N SER A 76 3.41 8.65 16.16
CA SER A 76 3.45 7.79 17.34
C SER A 76 2.44 8.17 18.44
N ASP A 77 1.72 9.27 18.26
CA ASP A 77 0.74 9.74 19.24
C ASP A 77 -0.63 9.07 19.01
N ILE A 78 -0.88 8.03 19.80
CA ILE A 78 -2.15 7.27 19.80
C ILE A 78 -3.30 8.16 20.26
N THR A 79 -3.07 9.05 21.24
CA THR A 79 -4.12 9.92 21.77
C THR A 79 -4.56 10.91 20.69
N ALA A 80 -3.61 11.57 20.02
CA ALA A 80 -3.90 12.46 18.90
C ALA A 80 -4.60 11.71 17.76
N SER A 81 -4.21 10.46 17.48
CA SER A 81 -4.86 9.65 16.44
C SER A 81 -6.33 9.37 16.77
N VAL A 82 -6.61 8.97 18.01
CA VAL A 82 -7.97 8.67 18.48
C VAL A 82 -8.83 9.95 18.47
N LEU A 83 -8.29 11.06 18.96
CA LEU A 83 -9.00 12.34 18.98
C LEU A 83 -9.26 12.88 17.57
N ALA A 84 -8.32 12.73 16.64
CA ALA A 84 -8.51 13.13 15.25
C ALA A 84 -9.62 12.31 14.56
N VAL A 85 -9.70 11.00 14.84
CA VAL A 85 -10.80 10.16 14.35
C VAL A 85 -12.13 10.65 14.91
N LEU A 86 -12.21 10.90 16.23
CA LEU A 86 -13.43 11.41 16.86
C LEU A 86 -13.84 12.76 16.25
N ALA A 87 -12.89 13.67 16.05
CA ALA A 87 -13.15 14.97 15.45
C ALA A 87 -13.65 14.88 14.00
N LEU A 88 -13.14 13.93 13.20
CA LEU A 88 -13.64 13.65 11.84
C LEU A 88 -15.08 13.12 11.87
N GLN A 89 -15.39 12.20 12.78
CA GLN A 89 -16.75 11.68 12.96
C GLN A 89 -17.72 12.79 13.39
N ASP A 90 -17.32 13.64 14.34
CA ASP A 90 -18.10 14.80 14.79
C ASP A 90 -18.25 15.87 13.69
N ALA A 91 -17.33 15.92 12.73
CA ALA A 91 -17.41 16.78 11.54
C ALA A 91 -18.31 16.18 10.43
N GLY A 92 -18.74 14.92 10.56
CA GLY A 92 -19.61 14.25 9.60
C GLY A 92 -18.89 13.44 8.52
N VAL A 93 -17.59 13.17 8.66
CA VAL A 93 -16.84 12.31 7.73
C VAL A 93 -17.11 10.85 8.10
N GLU A 94 -17.69 10.10 7.16
CA GLU A 94 -18.08 8.70 7.38
C GLU A 94 -16.91 7.74 7.10
N ASP A 95 -16.26 7.86 5.94
CA ASP A 95 -15.19 6.96 5.52
C ASP A 95 -13.83 7.40 6.12
N ILE A 96 -13.34 6.71 7.15
CA ILE A 96 -12.11 7.08 7.88
C ILE A 96 -11.07 5.96 7.82
N ASN A 97 -9.89 6.31 7.32
CA ASN A 97 -8.72 5.44 7.16
C ASN A 97 -7.62 5.89 8.12
N VAL A 98 -7.05 4.97 8.91
CA VAL A 98 -6.13 5.37 9.97
C VAL A 98 -4.85 4.55 10.00
N LYS A 99 -3.71 5.25 10.05
CA LYS A 99 -2.42 4.64 10.33
C LYS A 99 -2.35 4.23 11.81
N VAL A 100 -2.03 2.96 12.07
CA VAL A 100 -1.80 2.43 13.42
C VAL A 100 -0.36 1.98 13.61
N ILE A 101 0.09 1.98 14.87
CA ILE A 101 1.46 1.66 15.26
C ILE A 101 1.56 0.44 16.19
N SER A 102 0.41 -0.09 16.64
CA SER A 102 0.36 -1.27 17.52
C SER A 102 -1.01 -1.96 17.44
N LEU A 103 -1.06 -3.25 17.80
CA LEU A 103 -2.31 -4.01 17.88
C LEU A 103 -3.30 -3.45 18.92
N ARG A 104 -2.79 -2.78 19.97
CA ARG A 104 -3.65 -2.11 20.95
C ARG A 104 -4.31 -0.87 20.35
N HIS A 105 -3.54 -0.09 19.58
CA HIS A 105 -4.06 1.06 18.83
C HIS A 105 -5.12 0.62 17.81
N GLU A 106 -4.82 -0.41 17.00
CA GLU A 106 -5.75 -1.03 16.06
C GLU A 106 -7.08 -1.42 16.72
N ARG A 107 -7.02 -2.11 17.87
CA ARG A 107 -8.21 -2.56 18.60
C ARG A 107 -9.10 -1.40 19.02
N VAL A 108 -8.53 -0.26 19.42
CA VAL A 108 -9.30 0.93 19.79
C VAL A 108 -10.00 1.50 18.57
N LEU A 109 -9.27 1.74 17.48
CA LEU A 109 -9.86 2.38 16.29
C LEU A 109 -10.91 1.51 15.60
N ARG A 110 -10.70 0.18 15.54
CA ARG A 110 -11.71 -0.75 15.02
C ARG A 110 -13.02 -0.68 15.81
N ARG A 111 -12.97 -0.43 17.13
CA ARG A 111 -14.18 -0.25 17.95
C ARG A 111 -14.87 1.09 17.73
N MET A 112 -14.15 2.09 17.24
CA MET A 112 -14.72 3.39 16.85
C MET A 112 -15.39 3.34 15.47
N GLY A 113 -15.30 2.21 14.76
CA GLY A 113 -15.97 2.03 13.47
C GLY A 113 -15.22 2.64 12.29
N VAL A 114 -13.89 2.81 12.38
CA VAL A 114 -13.09 3.23 11.22
C VAL A 114 -13.08 2.14 10.14
N ASP A 115 -13.13 2.56 8.88
CA ASP A 115 -13.24 1.68 7.71
C ASP A 115 -11.97 0.86 7.52
N GLU A 116 -10.82 1.53 7.53
CA GLU A 116 -9.54 0.90 7.33
C GLU A 116 -8.52 1.27 8.42
N VAL A 117 -7.79 0.25 8.88
CA VAL A 117 -6.62 0.41 9.75
C VAL A 117 -5.40 -0.07 8.99
N ILE A 118 -4.41 0.80 8.85
CA ILE A 118 -3.24 0.58 7.99
C ILE A 118 -2.02 0.46 8.89
N PHE A 119 -1.17 -0.55 8.65
CA PHE A 119 0.05 -0.77 9.44
C PHE A 119 1.30 -0.75 8.53
N PRO A 120 1.71 0.44 8.04
CA PRO A 120 2.69 0.55 6.95
C PRO A 120 4.03 -0.13 7.29
N GLU A 121 4.53 0.05 8.51
CA GLU A 121 5.81 -0.49 8.95
C GLU A 121 5.78 -2.01 9.07
N ARG A 122 4.65 -2.60 9.51
CA ARG A 122 4.49 -4.05 9.61
C ARG A 122 4.43 -4.68 8.23
N GLU A 123 3.65 -4.10 7.32
CA GLU A 123 3.53 -4.58 5.94
C GLU A 123 4.87 -4.48 5.19
N SER A 124 5.52 -3.33 5.26
CA SER A 124 6.84 -3.11 4.65
C SER A 124 7.90 -4.05 5.24
N GLY A 125 7.90 -4.22 6.56
CA GLY A 125 8.83 -5.11 7.26
C GLY A 125 8.63 -6.58 6.90
N GLN A 126 7.37 -7.04 6.80
CA GLN A 126 7.06 -8.40 6.36
C GLN A 126 7.49 -8.63 4.91
N ASN A 127 7.25 -7.67 4.02
CA ASN A 127 7.68 -7.76 2.62
C ASN A 127 9.21 -7.80 2.50
N LEU A 128 9.92 -6.96 3.25
CA LEU A 128 11.38 -7.01 3.31
C LEU A 128 11.88 -8.36 3.84
N ALA A 129 11.33 -8.87 4.94
CA ALA A 129 11.74 -10.15 5.52
C ALA A 129 11.54 -11.31 4.53
N ARG A 130 10.41 -11.34 3.80
CA ARG A 130 10.17 -12.34 2.75
C ARG A 130 11.22 -12.28 1.65
N ARG A 131 11.58 -11.09 1.18
CA ARG A 131 12.65 -10.88 0.18
C ARG A 131 14.02 -11.32 0.70
N LEU A 132 14.33 -11.08 1.97
CA LEU A 132 15.61 -11.49 2.57
C LEU A 132 15.71 -13.00 2.78
N MET A 133 14.58 -13.69 3.03
CA MET A 133 14.55 -15.14 3.23
C MET A 133 14.62 -15.94 1.93
N GLY A 134 14.23 -15.36 0.78
CA GLY A 134 14.24 -16.03 -0.52
C GLY A 134 15.28 -15.45 -1.47
N GLY A 135 16.28 -16.24 -1.87
CA GLY A 135 17.41 -15.83 -2.73
C GLY A 135 17.05 -15.36 -4.15
N GLY A 136 15.77 -15.27 -4.49
CA GLY A 136 15.29 -14.81 -5.79
C GLY A 136 13.94 -14.09 -5.76
N ILE A 137 13.40 -13.72 -4.60
CA ILE A 137 12.10 -13.01 -4.51
C ILE A 137 12.32 -11.50 -4.65
N LEU A 138 11.74 -10.91 -5.69
CA LEU A 138 11.83 -9.48 -5.97
C LEU A 138 10.66 -8.71 -5.36
N HIS A 139 9.45 -9.24 -5.52
CA HIS A 139 8.22 -8.60 -5.06
C HIS A 139 7.24 -9.62 -4.49
N TYR A 140 6.46 -9.22 -3.47
CA TYR A 140 5.44 -10.05 -2.84
C TYR A 140 4.24 -9.21 -2.46
N VAL A 141 3.06 -9.57 -2.97
CA VAL A 141 1.79 -8.90 -2.69
C VAL A 141 0.82 -9.93 -2.14
N PRO A 142 0.49 -9.90 -0.84
CA PRO A 142 -0.52 -10.80 -0.29
C PRO A 142 -1.90 -10.50 -0.92
N PHE A 143 -2.62 -11.55 -1.28
CA PHE A 143 -3.96 -11.53 -1.87
C PHE A 143 -4.84 -12.46 -1.01
N HIS A 144 -5.44 -11.92 0.06
CA HIS A 144 -6.20 -12.69 1.08
C HIS A 144 -5.32 -13.66 1.92
N GLU A 145 -5.89 -14.30 2.95
CA GLU A 145 -5.17 -14.87 4.10
C GLU A 145 -4.12 -15.95 3.75
N LYS A 146 -4.16 -16.53 2.54
CA LYS A 146 -3.29 -17.66 2.16
C LYS A 146 -2.77 -17.61 0.72
N TYR A 147 -3.12 -16.57 -0.04
CA TYR A 147 -2.68 -16.43 -1.42
C TYR A 147 -1.89 -15.16 -1.59
N ALA A 148 -1.02 -15.13 -2.59
CA ALA A 148 -0.23 -13.96 -2.92
C ALA A 148 0.15 -13.96 -4.40
N PHE A 149 0.60 -12.80 -4.84
CA PHE A 149 1.43 -12.64 -6.02
C PHE A 149 2.89 -12.52 -5.61
N GLN A 150 3.78 -13.19 -6.32
CA GLN A 150 5.22 -13.15 -6.09
C GLN A 150 5.94 -12.94 -7.42
N GLU A 151 6.81 -11.94 -7.48
CA GLU A 151 7.79 -11.80 -8.57
C GLU A 151 9.11 -12.45 -8.13
N MET A 152 9.65 -13.33 -8.96
CA MET A 152 10.94 -13.97 -8.70
C MET A 152 11.85 -14.00 -9.94
N ILE A 153 13.15 -14.05 -9.70
CA ILE A 153 14.16 -14.25 -10.76
C ILE A 153 13.95 -15.63 -11.38
N THR A 154 14.09 -15.73 -12.70
CA THR A 154 14.08 -17.02 -13.40
C THR A 154 15.27 -17.90 -12.92
N PRO A 155 15.01 -19.08 -12.31
CA PRO A 155 16.06 -19.99 -11.88
C PRO A 155 16.96 -20.38 -13.05
N GLU A 156 18.27 -20.51 -12.81
CA GLU A 156 19.24 -20.89 -13.85
C GLU A 156 18.83 -22.16 -14.63
N PRO A 157 18.30 -23.24 -13.98
CA PRO A 157 17.88 -24.45 -14.69
C PRO A 157 16.66 -24.28 -15.59
N TRP A 158 15.96 -23.15 -15.52
CA TRP A 158 14.75 -22.88 -16.29
C TRP A 158 15.01 -21.99 -17.51
N ARG A 159 16.17 -21.34 -17.56
CA ARG A 159 16.58 -20.49 -18.68
C ARG A 159 16.67 -21.33 -19.96
N GLY A 160 16.19 -20.75 -21.06
CA GLY A 160 16.09 -21.40 -22.36
C GLY A 160 14.95 -22.41 -22.50
N ARG A 161 14.17 -22.67 -21.43
CA ARG A 161 13.01 -23.58 -21.47
C ARG A 161 11.71 -22.80 -21.51
N SER A 162 10.68 -23.38 -22.11
CA SER A 162 9.35 -22.78 -22.14
C SER A 162 8.55 -23.10 -20.86
N LEU A 163 7.52 -22.29 -20.56
CA LEU A 163 6.60 -22.58 -19.47
C LEU A 163 5.90 -23.93 -19.66
N ARG A 164 5.62 -24.29 -20.91
CA ARG A 164 5.05 -25.59 -21.29
C ARG A 164 5.97 -26.74 -20.90
N ASP A 165 7.27 -26.64 -21.19
CA ASP A 165 8.23 -27.70 -20.85
C ASP A 165 8.43 -27.84 -19.34
N LEU A 166 8.36 -26.72 -18.62
CA LEU A 166 8.63 -26.68 -17.19
C LEU A 166 7.48 -27.26 -16.35
N HIS A 167 6.25 -27.33 -16.88
CA HIS A 167 5.06 -27.83 -16.18
C HIS A 167 4.89 -27.22 -14.78
N ILE A 168 5.11 -25.90 -14.67
CA ILE A 168 5.22 -25.19 -13.38
C ILE A 168 3.97 -25.38 -12.52
N ARG A 169 2.79 -25.26 -13.14
CA ARG A 169 1.50 -25.42 -12.46
C ARG A 169 1.35 -26.79 -11.81
N ASP A 170 1.70 -27.85 -12.52
CA ASP A 170 1.52 -29.23 -12.04
C ASP A 170 2.58 -29.60 -11.00
N ARG A 171 3.81 -29.11 -11.17
CA ARG A 171 4.93 -29.40 -10.25
C ARG A 171 4.87 -28.62 -8.94
N PHE A 172 4.46 -27.36 -9.00
CA PHE A 172 4.55 -26.44 -7.86
C PHE A 172 3.21 -25.92 -7.36
N GLY A 173 2.11 -26.11 -8.10
CA GLY A 173 0.79 -25.62 -7.69
C GLY A 173 0.63 -24.10 -7.79
N VAL A 174 1.47 -23.43 -8.57
CA VAL A 174 1.44 -21.97 -8.79
C VAL A 174 1.17 -21.65 -10.27
N GLN A 175 0.55 -20.50 -10.53
CA GLN A 175 0.27 -20.02 -11.88
C GLN A 175 1.25 -18.91 -12.25
N VAL A 176 1.94 -19.05 -13.38
CA VAL A 176 2.67 -17.93 -13.99
C VAL A 176 1.63 -17.04 -14.67
N VAL A 177 1.49 -15.80 -14.20
CA VAL A 177 0.54 -14.82 -14.72
C VAL A 177 1.19 -13.82 -15.66
N GLY A 178 2.51 -13.64 -15.57
CA GLY A 178 3.28 -12.74 -16.41
C GLY A 178 4.78 -13.02 -16.38
N ILE A 179 5.48 -12.50 -17.38
CA ILE A 179 6.94 -12.45 -17.45
C ILE A 179 7.35 -10.99 -17.62
N HIS A 180 8.34 -10.55 -16.84
CA HIS A 180 8.90 -9.21 -16.95
C HIS A 180 10.38 -9.30 -17.37
N ASP A 181 10.67 -8.78 -18.56
CA ASP A 181 12.04 -8.65 -19.09
C ASP A 181 12.67 -7.39 -18.50
N VAL A 182 13.59 -7.59 -17.55
CA VAL A 182 14.20 -6.50 -16.76
C VAL A 182 15.10 -5.60 -17.61
N LEU A 183 15.68 -6.11 -18.72
CA LEU A 183 16.54 -5.30 -19.58
C LEU A 183 15.74 -4.38 -20.50
N ALA A 184 14.58 -4.85 -20.97
CA ALA A 184 13.70 -4.08 -21.84
C ALA A 184 12.62 -3.28 -21.09
N ASP A 185 12.53 -3.44 -19.77
CA ASP A 185 11.46 -2.90 -18.91
C ASP A 185 10.06 -3.20 -19.49
N ARG A 186 9.87 -4.44 -19.95
CA ARG A 186 8.65 -4.88 -20.64
C ARG A 186 8.01 -6.06 -19.93
N THR A 187 6.75 -5.90 -19.57
CA THR A 187 5.93 -6.97 -18.97
C THR A 187 4.98 -7.57 -20.00
N THR A 188 4.91 -8.90 -20.06
CA THR A 188 4.01 -9.66 -20.94
C THR A 188 2.98 -10.43 -20.11
N ILE A 189 1.69 -10.09 -20.28
CA ILE A 189 0.55 -10.71 -19.59
C ILE A 189 -0.62 -10.89 -20.59
N PRO A 190 -1.14 -12.11 -20.81
CA PRO A 190 -0.56 -13.39 -20.38
C PRO A 190 0.75 -13.67 -21.13
N PRO A 191 1.69 -14.44 -20.54
CA PRO A 191 2.92 -14.82 -21.22
C PRO A 191 2.64 -15.85 -22.32
N ASP A 192 3.48 -15.88 -23.35
CA ASP A 192 3.50 -16.97 -24.34
C ASP A 192 4.06 -18.24 -23.66
N PRO A 193 3.29 -19.33 -23.56
CA PRO A 193 3.73 -20.54 -22.89
C PRO A 193 4.83 -21.31 -23.63
N ASP A 194 5.03 -21.03 -24.93
CA ASP A 194 5.99 -21.70 -25.80
C ASP A 194 7.31 -20.90 -25.96
N ALA A 195 7.31 -19.62 -25.55
CA ALA A 195 8.51 -18.79 -25.56
C ALA A 195 9.54 -19.28 -24.52
N PRO A 196 10.84 -19.34 -24.86
CA PRO A 196 11.87 -19.70 -23.91
C PRO A 196 12.10 -18.57 -22.90
N LEU A 197 12.25 -18.92 -21.62
CA LEU A 197 12.61 -17.98 -20.57
C LEU A 197 14.05 -17.47 -20.73
N LEU A 198 14.23 -16.17 -20.65
CA LEU A 198 15.53 -15.51 -20.72
C LEU A 198 16.18 -15.42 -19.34
N ASP A 199 17.48 -15.08 -19.33
CA ASP A 199 18.20 -14.76 -18.10
C ASP A 199 17.78 -13.40 -17.50
N SER A 200 17.33 -12.48 -18.35
CA SER A 200 16.75 -11.19 -17.97
C SER A 200 15.30 -11.26 -17.47
N ASP A 201 14.65 -12.42 -17.60
CA ASP A 201 13.24 -12.58 -17.25
C ASP A 201 13.06 -12.77 -15.74
N THR A 202 12.02 -12.13 -15.21
CA THR A 202 11.42 -12.43 -13.91
C THR A 202 10.02 -13.00 -14.12
N LEU A 203 9.62 -13.92 -13.24
CA LEU A 203 8.34 -14.60 -13.29
C LEU A 203 7.39 -13.99 -12.26
N ILE A 204 6.23 -13.56 -12.73
CA ILE A 204 5.13 -13.11 -11.88
C ILE A 204 4.21 -14.31 -11.64
N LEU A 205 4.16 -14.77 -10.39
CA LEU A 205 3.48 -15.97 -9.97
C LEU A 205 2.28 -15.63 -9.07
N ALA A 206 1.20 -16.38 -9.20
CA ALA A 206 0.05 -16.36 -8.31
C ALA A 206 -0.16 -17.74 -7.70
N GLY A 207 -0.38 -17.83 -6.39
CA GLY A 207 -0.55 -19.11 -5.72
C GLY A 207 -0.68 -18.99 -4.22
N ARG A 208 -0.65 -20.13 -3.52
CA ARG A 208 -0.64 -20.15 -2.06
C ARG A 208 0.74 -19.79 -1.51
N ASP A 209 0.79 -19.11 -0.36
CA ASP A 209 2.05 -18.69 0.28
C ASP A 209 3.05 -19.82 0.51
N ALA A 210 2.56 -21.04 0.77
CA ALA A 210 3.41 -22.21 0.96
C ALA A 210 4.05 -22.69 -0.35
N ASP A 211 3.28 -22.65 -1.44
CA ASP A 211 3.69 -23.11 -2.76
C ASP A 211 4.66 -22.12 -3.41
N LEU A 212 4.38 -20.80 -3.27
CA LEU A 212 5.26 -19.71 -3.72
C LEU A 212 6.61 -19.67 -2.99
N ARG A 213 6.65 -20.10 -1.73
CA ARG A 213 7.92 -20.26 -0.99
C ARG A 213 8.70 -21.47 -1.45
N LYS A 214 8.03 -22.59 -1.72
CA LYS A 214 8.69 -23.83 -2.17
C LYS A 214 9.41 -23.61 -3.50
N ILE A 215 8.77 -22.92 -4.44
CA ILE A 215 9.32 -22.67 -5.77
C ILE A 215 10.49 -21.67 -5.76
N ALA A 216 10.55 -20.76 -4.78
CA ALA A 216 11.65 -19.81 -4.63
C ALA A 216 12.93 -20.43 -4.02
N LEU A 217 12.87 -21.70 -3.59
CA LEU A 217 13.98 -22.43 -2.98
C LEU A 217 14.56 -23.52 -3.90
N ASP A 218 13.97 -23.72 -5.08
CA ASP A 218 14.38 -24.70 -6.11
C ASP A 218 15.30 -24.02 -7.15
#